data_AF-A0A6B3CFF1-F1
#
_entry.id   AF-A0A6B3CFF1-F1
#
_cell.length_a   1.000
_cell.length_b   1.000
_cell.length_c   1.000
_cell.angle_alpha   90.00
_cell.angle_beta   90.00
_cell.angle_gamma   90.00
#
_symmetry.space_group_name_H-M   'P 1'
#
loop_
_entity.id
_entity.type
_entity.pdbx_description
1 polymer ?
#
loop_
_entity_poly.entity_id
_entity_poly.type
_entity_poly.pdbx_seq_one_letter_code
_entity_poly.pdbx_strand_id
1 'polypeptide(L)' 'MWGITALTQYAAREGRVVVPRAHVEQTPHGPIRLGTWVSNTRSRRAKLTGEQREQLAALGVKGAAAT' A
#
# COMPACT_ATOMS: atom_id res chain seq x y z
N MET A 1 -2.09 -0.15 -10.92
CA MET A 1 -0.86 0.33 -10.24
C MET A 1 -0.30 -0.80 -9.39
N TRP A 2 0.93 -1.27 -9.66
CA TRP A 2 1.50 -2.48 -9.02
C TRP A 2 1.60 -2.39 -7.49
N GLY A 3 1.80 -1.20 -6.94
CA GLY A 3 1.85 -0.99 -5.48
C GLY A 3 0.51 -1.27 -4.77
N ILE A 4 -0.62 -0.94 -5.38
CA ILE A 4 -1.95 -1.25 -4.83
C ILE A 4 -2.16 -2.76 -4.87
N THR A 5 -1.86 -3.42 -6.01
CA THR A 5 -1.96 -4.87 -6.16
C THR A 5 -1.11 -5.63 -5.13
N ALA A 6 0.12 -5.18 -4.89
CA ALA A 6 0.98 -5.76 -3.87
C ALA A 6 0.45 -5.56 -2.45
N LEU A 7 -0.11 -4.38 -2.16
CA LEU A 7 -0.73 -4.14 -0.86
C LEU A 7 -1.98 -5.00 -0.66
N THR A 8 -2.79 -5.20 -1.71
CA THR A 8 -3.93 -6.11 -1.68
C THR A 8 -3.49 -7.54 -1.38
N GLN A 9 -2.44 -8.04 -2.04
CA GLN A 9 -1.89 -9.37 -1.79
C GLN A 9 -1.37 -9.51 -0.36
N TYR A 10 -0.59 -8.53 0.12
CA TYR A 10 -0.09 -8.52 1.49
C TYR A 10 -1.23 -8.51 2.51
N ALA A 11 -2.26 -7.66 2.30
CA ALA A 11 -3.42 -7.57 3.18
C ALA A 11 -4.23 -8.87 3.20
N ALA A 12 -4.41 -9.53 2.06
CA ALA A 12 -5.08 -10.82 1.97
C ALA A 12 -4.30 -11.93 2.72
N ARG A 13 -2.96 -11.88 2.69
CA ARG A 13 -2.09 -12.87 3.34
C ARG A 13 -1.97 -12.66 4.85
N GLU A 14 -1.79 -11.41 5.28
CA GLU A 14 -1.46 -11.06 6.67
C GLU A 14 -2.65 -10.54 7.47
N GLY A 15 -3.78 -10.23 6.81
CA GLY A 15 -4.94 -9.59 7.43
C GLY A 15 -4.67 -8.15 7.90
N ARG A 16 -3.55 -7.54 7.50
CA ARG A 16 -3.14 -6.19 7.92
C ARG A 16 -2.52 -5.41 6.76
N VAL A 17 -2.59 -4.09 6.86
CA VAL A 17 -1.97 -3.14 5.92
C VAL A 17 -0.73 -2.43 6.48
N VAL A 18 -0.28 -2.84 7.67
CA VAL A 18 0.96 -2.34 8.27
C VAL A 18 2.12 -3.15 7.71
N VAL A 19 2.79 -2.56 6.72
CA VAL A 19 3.91 -3.17 6.02
C VAL A 19 5.24 -2.68 6.63
N PRO A 20 6.12 -3.58 7.09
CA PRO A 20 7.47 -3.21 7.54
C PRO A 20 8.22 -2.43 6.46
N ARG A 21 8.99 -1.41 6.83
CA ARG A 21 9.63 -0.51 5.84
C ARG A 21 10.57 -1.23 4.86
N ALA A 22 11.25 -2.28 5.31
CA ALA A 22 12.16 -3.11 4.52
C ALA A 22 11.44 -4.25 3.75
N HIS A 23 10.12 -4.39 3.89
CA HIS A 23 9.37 -5.48 3.25
C HIS A 23 9.37 -5.33 1.72
N VAL A 24 9.69 -6.43 1.05
CA VAL A 24 9.62 -6.57 -0.40
C VAL A 24 8.52 -7.58 -0.70
N GLU A 25 7.54 -7.17 -1.47
CA GLU A 25 6.44 -8.02 -1.91
C GLU A 25 6.72 -8.52 -3.33
N GLN A 26 6.49 -9.80 -3.56
CA GLN A 26 6.61 -10.38 -4.89
C GLN A 26 5.31 -10.16 -5.66
N THR A 27 5.41 -9.60 -6.85
CA THR A 27 4.26 -9.40 -7.74
C THR A 27 4.48 -10.10 -9.07
N PRO A 28 3.43 -10.35 -9.87
CA PRO A 28 3.58 -10.88 -11.23
C PRO A 28 4.48 -10.04 -12.15
N HIS A 29 4.73 -8.78 -11.79
CA HIS A 29 5.59 -7.86 -12.52
C HIS A 29 6.99 -7.70 -11.89
N GLY A 30 7.29 -8.45 -10.82
CA GLY A 30 8.56 -8.44 -10.12
C GLY A 30 8.47 -7.99 -8.65
N PRO A 31 9.60 -8.03 -7.93
CA PRO A 31 9.68 -7.62 -6.54
C PRO A 31 9.49 -6.11 -6.39
N ILE A 32 8.66 -5.69 -5.44
CA ILE A 32 8.48 -4.27 -5.12
C ILE A 32 8.74 -4.01 -3.63
N ARG A 33 9.36 -2.87 -3.32
CA ARG A 33 9.59 -2.43 -1.93
C ARG A 33 8.30 -1.86 -1.34
N LEU A 34 7.39 -2.75 -0.95
CA LEU A 34 6.04 -2.38 -0.52
C LEU A 34 6.05 -1.43 0.69
N GLY A 35 6.92 -1.65 1.68
CA GLY A 35 7.01 -0.75 2.84
C GLY A 35 7.42 0.68 2.50
N THR A 36 8.33 0.81 1.53
CA THR A 36 8.75 2.13 1.01
C THR A 36 7.64 2.76 0.16
N TRP A 37 6.98 1.96 -0.67
CA TRP A 37 5.86 2.42 -1.49
C TRP A 37 4.70 2.92 -0.61
N VAL A 38 4.27 2.17 0.41
CA VAL A 38 3.21 2.58 1.35
C VAL A 38 3.58 3.90 2.04
N SER A 39 4.82 4.04 2.51
CA SER A 39 5.30 5.29 3.12
C SER A 39 5.18 6.47 2.15
N ASN A 40 5.67 6.30 0.91
CA ASN A 40 5.65 7.34 -0.11
C ASN A 40 4.20 7.69 -0.55
N THR A 41 3.34 6.69 -0.68
CA THR A 41 1.92 6.84 -1.00
C THR A 41 1.18 7.62 0.09
N ARG A 42 1.49 7.38 1.37
CA ARG A 42 0.96 8.18 2.50
C ARG A 42 1.45 9.63 2.42
N SER A 43 2.75 9.86 2.24
CA SER A 43 3.31 11.22 2.17
C SER A 43 2.83 12.00 0.94
N ARG A 44 2.58 11.32 -0.19
CA ARG A 44 2.14 11.92 -1.45
C ARG A 44 0.64 11.79 -1.70
N ARG A 45 -0.17 11.55 -0.66
CA ARG A 45 -1.62 11.36 -0.78
C ARG A 45 -2.31 12.51 -1.53
N ALA A 46 -1.82 13.74 -1.34
CA ALA A 46 -2.30 14.93 -2.05
C ALA A 46 -2.13 14.86 -3.58
N LYS A 47 -1.12 14.13 -4.06
CA LYS A 47 -0.81 13.94 -5.49
C LYS A 47 -1.48 12.70 -6.11
N LEU A 48 -2.17 11.89 -5.30
CA LEU A 48 -2.90 10.72 -5.81
C LEU A 48 -4.22 11.15 -6.47
N THR A 49 -4.59 10.45 -7.54
CA THR A 49 -5.89 10.62 -8.20
C THR A 49 -7.03 10.14 -7.28
N GLY A 50 -8.27 10.55 -7.57
CA GLY A 50 -9.46 10.12 -6.81
C GLY A 50 -9.58 8.59 -6.76
N GLU A 51 -9.48 7.94 -7.91
CA GLU A 51 -9.52 6.47 -8.03
C GLU A 51 -8.45 5.77 -7.17
N GLN A 52 -7.23 6.29 -7.13
CA GLN A 52 -6.16 5.73 -6.31
C GLN A 52 -6.45 5.85 -4.82
N ARG A 53 -7.09 6.96 -4.40
CA ARG A 53 -7.50 7.16 -3.01
C ARG A 53 -8.63 6.22 -2.62
N GLU A 54 -9.59 5.98 -3.52
CA GLU A 54 -10.67 5.02 -3.31
C GLU A 54 -10.16 3.60 -3.19
N GLN A 55 -9.27 3.17 -4.09
CA GLN A 55 -8.62 1.86 -4.02
C GLN A 55 -7.85 1.66 -2.70
N LEU A 56 -7.12 2.68 -2.25
CA LEU A 56 -6.42 2.65 -0.96
C LEU A 56 -7.39 2.64 0.23
N ALA A 57 -8.50 3.38 0.15
CA ALA A 57 -9.52 3.41 1.18
C ALA A 57 -10.25 2.06 1.30
N ALA A 58 -10.54 1.40 0.18
CA ALA A 58 -11.12 0.05 0.13
C ALA A 58 -10.20 -0.98 0.78
N LEU A 59 -8.88 -0.80 0.69
CA LEU A 59 -7.89 -1.62 1.38
C LEU A 59 -7.74 -1.29 2.87
N GLY A 60 -8.47 -0.30 3.40
CA GLY A 60 -8.34 0.12 4.80
C GLY A 60 -7.07 0.94 5.09
N VAL A 61 -6.38 1.43 4.05
CA VAL A 61 -5.24 2.35 4.20
C VAL A 61 -5.77 3.74 4.55
N LYS A 62 -6.20 3.91 5.79
CA LYS A 62 -6.41 5.24 6.34
C LYS A 62 -5.04 5.90 6.46
N GLY A 63 -4.88 7.07 5.82
CA GLY A 63 -3.73 7.93 6.07
C GLY A 63 -3.58 8.08 7.59
N ALA A 64 -2.38 7.85 8.09
CA ALA A 64 -2.08 7.64 9.50
C ALA A 64 -3.00 8.42 10.45
N ALA A 65 -3.82 7.69 11.19
CA ALA A 65 -4.29 8.07 12.51
C ALA A 65 -4.18 6.83 13.39
N ALA A 66 -3.51 7.02 14.52
CA ALA A 66 -3.11 6.10 15.57
C ALA A 66 -4.06 4.92 15.85
N THR A 67 -3.53 3.77 16.25
CA THR A 67 -3.31 3.42 17.67
C THR A 67 -2.25 2.33 17.74
#